data_AF-A0A528WQ90-F1
#
_entry.id   AF-A0A528WQ90-F1
#
_cell.length_a   1.000
_cell.length_b   1.000
_cell.length_c   1.000
_cell.angle_alpha   90.00
_cell.angle_beta   90.00
_cell.angle_gamma   90.00
#
_symmetry.space_group_name_H-M   'P 1'
#
loop_
_entity.id
_entity.type
_entity.pdbx_description
1 polymer ?
#
loop_
_entity_poly.entity_id
_entity_poly.type
_entity_poly.pdbx_seq_one_letter_code
_entity_poly.pdbx_strand_id
1 'polypeptide(L)'
;MSDDTPKGSYFYPNTSDDPDRTDVLRNKFGIRSHSELRTEEYRATAFRMAEIAEGDGPQGRFDKEHLKAIHDHIFQEVYEWAGHTRNESPIVDGER
;
A
#
# COMPACT_ATOMS: atom_id res chain seq x y z
N MET A 1 3.04 -21.89 15.10
CA MET A 1 3.42 -21.77 13.68
C MET A 1 4.59 -20.81 13.63
N SER A 2 5.69 -21.19 12.96
CA SER A 2 6.93 -20.41 12.94
C SER A 2 6.71 -19.11 12.17
N ASP A 3 7.08 -18.00 12.79
CA ASP A 3 6.96 -16.64 12.27
C ASP A 3 8.07 -16.34 11.24
N ASP A 4 8.14 -17.14 10.17
CA ASP A 4 9.21 -17.10 9.15
C ASP A 4 8.79 -16.24 7.94
N THR A 5 8.21 -15.07 8.22
CA THR A 5 7.90 -14.12 7.15
C THR A 5 9.20 -13.46 6.70
N PRO A 6 9.55 -13.52 5.40
CA PRO A 6 10.76 -12.91 4.91
C PRO A 6 10.82 -11.42 5.25
N LYS A 7 12.00 -10.94 5.63
CA LYS A 7 12.30 -9.51 5.70
C LYS A 7 11.96 -8.84 4.37
N GLY A 8 11.32 -7.67 4.42
CA GLY A 8 10.79 -6.99 3.23
C GLY A 8 9.53 -7.63 2.61
N SER A 9 8.89 -8.60 3.28
CA SER A 9 7.58 -9.10 2.85
C SER A 9 6.53 -7.99 2.89
N TYR A 10 5.74 -7.89 1.81
CA TYR A 10 4.58 -7.02 1.74
C TYR A 10 3.48 -7.37 2.75
N PHE A 11 3.49 -8.57 3.33
CA PHE A 11 2.46 -9.04 4.25
C PHE A 11 2.95 -9.08 5.69
N TYR A 12 2.05 -8.79 6.63
CA TYR A 12 2.26 -9.17 8.02
C TYR A 12 2.27 -10.69 8.15
N PRO A 13 2.96 -11.24 9.16
CA PRO A 13 2.92 -12.66 9.39
C PRO A 13 1.54 -13.19 9.78
N ASN A 14 1.21 -14.38 9.27
CA ASN A 14 -0.05 -15.08 9.55
C ASN A 14 0.03 -15.79 10.91
N THR A 15 -0.15 -15.02 11.99
CA THR A 15 -0.07 -15.53 13.37
C THR A 15 -1.44 -15.85 13.98
N SER A 16 -2.53 -15.75 13.21
CA SER A 16 -3.92 -15.88 13.66
C SER A 16 -4.67 -16.83 12.75
N ASP A 17 -5.59 -17.64 13.30
CA ASP A 17 -6.50 -18.50 12.53
C ASP A 17 -7.71 -17.72 11.97
N ASP A 18 -7.84 -16.44 12.33
CA ASP A 18 -8.83 -15.54 11.75
C ASP A 18 -8.51 -15.26 10.27
N PRO A 19 -9.39 -15.64 9.33
CA PRO A 19 -9.17 -15.38 7.91
C PRO A 19 -9.09 -13.88 7.58
N ASP A 20 -9.68 -13.00 8.38
CA ASP A 20 -9.56 -11.55 8.19
C ASP A 20 -8.15 -11.03 8.48
N ARG A 21 -7.31 -11.82 9.14
CA ARG A 21 -5.93 -11.48 9.54
C ARG A 21 -4.86 -12.26 8.77
N THR A 22 -5.25 -12.91 7.68
CA THR A 22 -4.35 -13.69 6.81
C THR A 22 -3.95 -12.84 5.59
N ASP A 23 -2.66 -12.80 5.25
CA ASP A 23 -2.10 -12.08 4.10
C ASP A 23 -2.52 -10.59 4.04
N VAL A 24 -2.50 -9.94 5.21
CA VAL A 24 -2.79 -8.49 5.29
C VAL A 24 -1.54 -7.71 4.91
N LEU A 25 -1.69 -6.75 3.99
CA LEU A 25 -0.60 -5.89 3.54
C LEU A 25 -0.08 -5.00 4.67
N ARG A 26 1.24 -4.89 4.74
CA ARG A 26 1.92 -3.92 5.59
C ARG A 26 1.59 -2.52 5.14
N ASN A 27 1.10 -1.72 6.07
CA ASN A 27 0.59 -0.39 5.85
C ASN A 27 1.09 0.55 6.94
N LYS A 28 1.13 1.85 6.64
CA LYS A 28 1.62 2.89 7.55
C LYS A 28 0.74 3.07 8.80
N PHE A 29 -0.47 2.51 8.79
CA PHE A 29 -1.39 2.55 9.94
C PHE A 29 -1.16 1.42 10.95
N GLY A 30 -0.37 0.39 10.60
CA GLY A 30 -0.15 -0.78 11.45
C GLY A 30 -1.34 -1.73 11.54
N ILE A 31 -2.36 -1.58 10.68
CA ILE A 31 -3.60 -2.36 10.70
C ILE A 31 -3.34 -3.78 10.19
N ARG A 32 -3.88 -4.79 10.89
CA ARG A 32 -3.62 -6.22 10.62
C ARG A 32 -4.87 -7.06 10.33
N SER A 33 -5.95 -6.41 9.90
CA SER A 33 -7.19 -7.05 9.44
C SER A 33 -7.60 -6.45 8.09
N HIS A 34 -8.10 -7.27 7.17
CA HIS A 34 -8.57 -6.79 5.86
C HIS A 34 -9.75 -5.84 6.00
N SER A 35 -10.71 -6.17 6.86
CA SER A 35 -11.92 -5.37 7.06
C SER A 35 -11.62 -3.92 7.50
N GLU A 36 -10.71 -3.77 8.47
CA GLU A 36 -10.26 -2.47 8.97
C GLU A 36 -9.37 -1.76 7.95
N LEU A 37 -8.38 -2.46 7.38
CA LEU A 37 -7.46 -1.88 6.39
C LEU A 37 -8.21 -1.34 5.18
N ARG A 38 -9.22 -2.07 4.70
CA ARG A 38 -10.07 -1.65 3.58
C ARG A 38 -10.80 -0.34 3.90
N THR A 39 -11.26 -0.16 5.13
CA THR A 39 -11.99 1.04 5.54
C THR A 39 -11.07 2.25 5.57
N GLU A 40 -9.88 2.10 6.15
CA GLU A 40 -8.91 3.20 6.24
C GLU A 40 -8.22 3.50 4.91
N GLU A 41 -7.90 2.49 4.10
CA GLU A 41 -7.39 2.68 2.73
C GLU A 41 -8.40 3.48 1.89
N TYR A 42 -9.69 3.14 1.95
CA TYR A 42 -10.72 3.88 1.21
C TYR A 42 -10.80 5.35 1.66
N ARG A 43 -10.74 5.60 2.97
CA ARG A 43 -10.74 6.96 3.52
C ARG A 43 -9.53 7.77 3.08
N ALA A 44 -8.33 7.20 3.19
CA ALA A 44 -7.07 7.86 2.82
C ALA A 44 -6.99 8.15 1.32
N THR A 45 -7.47 7.22 0.48
CA THR A 45 -7.37 7.35 -0.98
C THR A 45 -8.47 8.24 -1.58
N ALA A 46 -9.62 8.40 -0.91
CA ALA A 46 -10.77 9.14 -1.46
C ALA A 46 -10.43 10.59 -1.84
N PHE A 47 -9.69 11.30 -0.99
CA PHE A 47 -9.28 12.68 -1.27
C PHE A 47 -8.32 12.76 -2.46
N ARG A 48 -7.34 11.85 -2.53
CA ARG A 48 -6.37 11.76 -3.64
C ARG A 48 -7.03 11.45 -4.98
N MET A 49 -8.07 10.61 -4.96
CA MET A 49 -8.87 10.33 -6.14
C MET A 49 -9.68 11.55 -6.61
N ALA A 50 -10.17 12.38 -5.67
CA ALA A 50 -10.84 13.63 -6.01
C ALA A 50 -9.87 14.64 -6.64
N GLU A 51 -8.66 14.80 -6.08
CA GLU A 51 -7.60 15.65 -6.66
C GLU A 51 -7.30 15.24 -8.11
N ILE A 52 -7.17 13.94 -8.40
CA ILE A 52 -6.97 13.44 -9.78
C ILE A 52 -8.15 13.80 -10.68
N ALA A 53 -9.39 13.62 -10.20
CA ALA A 53 -10.59 13.90 -10.99
C ALA A 53 -10.78 15.38 -11.32
N GLU A 54 -10.32 16.28 -10.44
CA GLU A 54 -10.32 17.73 -10.64
C GLU A 54 -9.18 18.23 -11.53
N GLY A 55 -8.23 17.35 -11.87
CA GLY A 55 -7.07 17.67 -12.70
C GLY A 55 -5.82 18.09 -11.91
N ASP A 56 -5.89 18.06 -10.58
CA ASP A 56 -4.80 18.39 -9.66
C ASP A 56 -3.91 17.18 -9.32
N GLY A 57 -4.16 16.04 -9.96
CA GLY A 57 -3.30 14.86 -9.87
C GLY A 57 -1.92 15.06 -10.51
N PRO A 58 -1.02 14.08 -10.35
CA PRO A 58 0.27 14.06 -11.03
C PRO A 58 0.09 14.25 -12.53
N GLN A 59 0.96 15.07 -13.12
CA GLN A 59 0.97 15.34 -14.56
C GLN A 59 2.06 14.52 -15.24
N GLY A 60 1.80 14.06 -16.46
CA GLY A 60 2.76 13.25 -17.20
C GLY A 60 2.23 12.77 -18.54
N ARG A 61 2.98 11.85 -19.17
CA ARG A 61 2.72 11.40 -20.55
C ARG A 61 2.08 10.01 -20.64
N PHE A 62 1.49 9.53 -19.54
CA PHE A 62 0.97 8.16 -19.42
C PHE A 62 2.01 7.07 -19.71
N ASP A 63 3.27 7.36 -19.36
CA ASP A 63 4.36 6.41 -19.36
C ASP A 63 4.51 5.75 -17.99
N LYS A 64 5.55 4.90 -17.84
CA LYS A 64 5.84 4.19 -16.60
C LYS A 64 6.02 5.17 -15.43
N GLU A 65 6.74 6.28 -15.63
CA GLU A 65 6.95 7.27 -14.57
C GLU A 65 5.64 7.91 -14.15
N HIS A 66 4.77 8.27 -15.10
CA HIS A 66 3.47 8.84 -14.78
C HIS A 66 2.58 7.85 -14.00
N LEU A 67 2.54 6.58 -14.39
CA LEU A 67 1.78 5.56 -13.65
C LEU A 67 2.31 5.33 -12.23
N LYS A 68 3.63 5.38 -12.04
CA LYS A 68 4.26 5.33 -10.72
C LYS A 68 3.86 6.55 -9.89
N ALA A 69 3.90 7.75 -10.45
CA ALA A 69 3.49 8.97 -9.76
C ALA A 69 2.01 8.96 -9.36
N ILE A 70 1.11 8.45 -10.22
CA ILE A 70 -0.31 8.27 -9.89
C ILE A 70 -0.47 7.29 -8.73
N HIS A 71 0.22 6.14 -8.76
CA HIS A 71 0.14 5.17 -7.66
C HIS A 71 0.69 5.74 -6.35
N ASP A 72 1.80 6.49 -6.40
CA ASP A 72 2.33 7.18 -5.23
C ASP A 72 1.29 8.15 -4.66
N HIS A 73 0.78 9.04 -5.51
CA HIS A 73 -0.20 10.04 -5.10
C HIS A 73 -1.44 9.45 -4.42
N ILE A 74 -1.97 8.33 -4.95
CA ILE A 74 -3.14 7.65 -4.39
C ILE A 74 -2.82 6.99 -3.04
N PHE A 75 -1.69 6.29 -2.94
CA PHE A 75 -1.42 5.37 -1.83
C PHE A 75 -0.31 5.82 -0.86
N GLN A 76 0.28 7.00 -1.05
CA GLN A 76 1.40 7.53 -0.26
C GLN A 76 1.13 7.52 1.25
N GLU A 77 -0.12 7.67 1.69
CA GLU A 77 -0.48 7.62 3.12
C GLU A 77 -0.69 6.20 3.64
N VAL A 78 -0.93 5.23 2.75
CA VAL A 78 -1.27 3.84 3.11
C VAL A 78 -0.03 2.95 3.08
N TYR A 79 0.82 3.06 2.05
CA TYR A 79 1.90 2.11 1.79
C TYR A 79 3.26 2.80 1.68
N GLU A 80 4.30 2.21 2.28
CA GLU A 80 5.69 2.71 2.13
C GLU A 80 6.23 2.49 0.72
N TRP A 81 5.70 1.51 0.02
CA TRP A 81 6.04 1.15 -1.35
C TRP A 81 5.14 1.83 -2.38
N ALA A 82 4.35 2.83 -1.99
CA ALA A 82 3.55 3.61 -2.93
C ALA A 82 4.45 4.16 -4.05
N GLY A 83 3.99 4.06 -5.29
CA GLY A 83 4.76 4.47 -6.46
C GLY A 83 5.78 3.46 -6.97
N HIS A 84 5.91 2.28 -6.37
CA HIS A 84 6.81 1.23 -6.85
C HIS A 84 6.09 0.11 -7.59
N THR A 85 6.77 -0.47 -8.60
CA THR A 85 6.26 -1.66 -9.29
C THR A 85 6.62 -2.93 -8.52
N ARG A 86 5.83 -4.00 -8.66
CA ARG A 86 6.03 -5.26 -7.90
C ARG A 86 7.36 -5.98 -8.18
N ASN A 87 8.08 -5.61 -9.24
CA ASN A 87 9.40 -6.13 -9.57
C ASN A 87 10.55 -5.25 -9.03
N GLU A 88 10.24 -4.18 -8.31
CA GLU A 88 11.20 -3.38 -7.54
C GLU A 88 11.26 -3.91 -6.09
N SER A 89 12.31 -3.53 -5.36
CA SER A 89 12.48 -3.83 -3.93
C SER A 89 12.44 -2.52 -3.12
N PRO A 90 11.24 -1.94 -2.94
CA PRO A 90 11.05 -0.73 -2.14
C PRO A 90 11.13 -1.02 -0.65
N ILE A 91 11.13 0.05 0.14
CA ILE A 91 11.03 -0.09 1.60
C ILE A 91 9.65 -0.63 1.97
N VAL A 92 9.63 -1.62 2.85
CA VAL A 92 8.44 -2.18 3.48
C VAL A 92 8.74 -2.41 4.97
N ASP A 93 7.96 -1.77 5.85
CA ASP A 93 8.14 -1.80 7.31
C ASP A 93 9.48 -1.23 7.78
N GLY A 94 9.99 -0.21 7.09
CA GLY A 94 11.32 0.34 7.33
C GLY A 94 12.49 -0.55 6.89
N GLU A 95 12.23 -1.71 6.29
CA GLU A 95 13.24 -2.61 5.71
C GLU A 95 13.30 -2.47 4.18
N ARG A 96 14.50 -2.56 3.58
CA ARG A 96 14.69 -2.58 2.12
C ARG A 96 14.76 -4.00 1.57
#